data_AF-A0A0F0I986-F1
#
_entry.id   AF-A0A0F0I986-F1
#
_cell.length_a   1.000
_cell.length_b   1.000
_cell.length_c   1.000
_cell.angle_alpha   90.00
_cell.angle_beta   90.00
_cell.angle_gamma   90.00
#
_symmetry.space_group_name_H-M   'P 1'
#
loop_
_entity.id
_entity.type
_entity.pdbx_description
1 polymer ?
#
loop_
_entity_poly.entity_id
_entity_poly.type
_entity_poly.pdbx_seq_one_letter_code
_entity_poly.pdbx_strand_id
1 'polypeptide(L)'
;MKPPRTTFVYFALRRLLKFNATKVLLASVFLWRTAYEFCRLRYWRDPHSAFFDGCNAYEWKYSLYREHEARRLIPVHNALSDPHVYVKDWIRANGALFFLTILFADTDPSRHPSWGQKWTDRLADKMGSYDVSEEEFSHLQELEKARSFREKGIFDYIYSLRTCTTTNASYLAILEEDIIIADGWMVKTLKALSDISLRSTQNPWIYLRLFYTETSVSWSSSDFAYRNMTSIFLIVQLVVLAGLLLRRLASGHPYLDYSTIGVICFISVPGFLGLT
;
A
#
# COMPACT_ATOMS: atom_id res chain seq x y z
N MET A 1 -58.10 19.41 -25.41
CA MET A 1 -56.71 19.87 -25.18
C MET A 1 -56.06 18.98 -24.13
N LYS A 2 -55.03 18.19 -24.48
CA LYS A 2 -54.26 17.41 -23.49
C LYS A 2 -53.35 18.37 -22.71
N PRO A 3 -53.30 18.31 -21.36
CA PRO A 3 -52.42 19.18 -20.59
C PRO A 3 -50.95 18.91 -20.97
N PRO A 4 -50.07 19.94 -20.95
CA PRO A 4 -48.67 19.78 -21.30
C PRO A 4 -48.02 18.71 -20.39
N ARG A 5 -47.27 17.78 -20.98
CA ARG A 5 -46.60 16.66 -20.28
C ARG A 5 -45.79 17.12 -19.06
N THR A 6 -45.19 18.29 -19.13
CA THR A 6 -44.41 18.93 -18.04
C THR A 6 -45.26 19.24 -16.80
N THR A 7 -46.48 19.73 -16.99
CA THR A 7 -47.44 20.02 -15.91
C THR A 7 -47.87 18.75 -15.19
N PHE A 8 -48.12 17.66 -15.93
CA PHE A 8 -48.53 16.38 -15.35
C PHE A 8 -47.43 15.76 -14.49
N VAL A 9 -46.17 15.80 -14.96
CA VAL A 9 -45.00 15.34 -14.20
C VAL A 9 -44.81 16.18 -12.93
N TYR A 10 -44.95 17.50 -13.01
CA TYR A 10 -44.87 18.40 -11.85
C TYR A 10 -45.93 18.09 -10.79
N PHE A 11 -47.20 17.92 -11.19
CA PHE A 11 -48.28 17.56 -10.26
C PHE A 11 -48.10 16.16 -9.66
N ALA A 12 -47.63 15.19 -10.44
CA ALA A 12 -47.31 13.84 -9.96
C ALA A 12 -46.17 13.85 -8.93
N LEU A 13 -45.07 14.57 -9.21
CA LEU A 13 -43.95 14.77 -8.28
C LEU A 13 -44.40 15.44 -6.99
N ARG A 14 -45.21 16.51 -7.09
CA ARG A 14 -45.73 17.24 -5.93
C ARG A 14 -46.66 16.37 -5.08
N ARG A 15 -47.38 15.43 -5.69
CA ARG A 15 -48.23 14.45 -4.99
C ARG A 15 -47.40 13.35 -4.33
N LEU A 16 -46.34 12.86 -4.98
CA LEU A 16 -45.40 11.89 -4.42
C LEU A 16 -44.64 12.48 -3.21
N LEU A 17 -44.18 13.73 -3.30
CA LEU A 17 -43.50 14.46 -2.21
C LEU A 17 -44.38 14.70 -0.97
N LYS A 18 -45.71 14.52 -1.05
CA LYS A 18 -46.58 14.60 0.13
C LYS A 18 -46.48 13.37 1.03
N PHE A 19 -46.10 12.21 0.50
CA PHE A 19 -45.97 10.99 1.28
C PHE A 19 -44.71 11.03 2.16
N ASN A 20 -44.89 10.74 3.45
CA ASN A 20 -43.78 10.66 4.40
C ASN A 20 -42.74 9.61 3.99
N ALA A 21 -43.16 8.51 3.35
CA ALA A 21 -42.27 7.48 2.82
C ALA A 21 -41.33 8.03 1.73
N THR A 22 -41.83 8.86 0.80
CA THR A 22 -41.01 9.49 -0.25
C THR A 22 -40.00 10.47 0.35
N LYS A 23 -40.39 11.25 1.37
CA LYS A 23 -39.47 12.15 2.08
C LYS A 23 -38.37 11.38 2.81
N VAL A 24 -38.72 10.27 3.46
CA VAL A 24 -37.74 9.39 4.13
C VAL A 24 -36.79 8.76 3.12
N LEU A 25 -37.30 8.23 2.00
CA LEU A 25 -36.46 7.65 0.94
C LEU A 25 -35.49 8.68 0.36
N LEU A 26 -35.96 9.89 0.04
CA LEU A 26 -35.10 10.96 -0.48
C LEU A 26 -34.03 11.38 0.53
N ALA A 27 -34.39 11.49 1.81
CA ALA A 27 -33.44 11.79 2.88
C ALA A 27 -32.39 10.68 3.03
N SER A 28 -32.80 9.41 3.02
CA SER A 28 -31.90 8.26 3.10
C SER A 28 -30.95 8.19 1.89
N VAL A 29 -31.45 8.42 0.68
CA VAL A 29 -30.62 8.46 -0.55
C VAL A 29 -29.63 9.61 -0.51
N PHE A 30 -30.04 10.79 -0.02
CA PHE A 30 -29.14 11.93 0.14
C PHE A 30 -28.03 11.62 1.14
N LEU A 31 -28.37 11.14 2.33
CA LEU A 31 -27.40 10.74 3.37
C LEU A 31 -26.42 9.67 2.84
N TRP A 32 -26.95 8.67 2.15
CA TRP A 32 -26.14 7.63 1.53
C TRP A 32 -25.17 8.20 0.49
N ARG A 33 -25.65 9.04 -0.43
CA ARG A 33 -24.79 9.63 -1.46
C ARG A 33 -23.69 10.49 -0.83
N THR A 34 -24.01 11.27 0.20
CA THR A 34 -23.00 12.06 0.93
C THR A 34 -21.97 11.17 1.62
N ALA A 35 -22.41 10.09 2.28
CA ALA A 35 -21.51 9.14 2.93
C ALA A 35 -20.61 8.40 1.92
N TYR A 36 -21.17 7.97 0.79
CA TYR A 36 -20.44 7.33 -0.30
C TYR A 36 -19.39 8.27 -0.88
N GLU A 37 -19.76 9.52 -1.20
CA GLU A 37 -18.80 10.51 -1.73
C GLU A 37 -17.71 10.86 -0.70
N PHE A 38 -18.08 10.97 0.59
CA PHE A 38 -17.08 11.15 1.64
C PHE A 38 -16.09 9.99 1.68
N CYS A 39 -16.59 8.75 1.61
CA CYS A 39 -15.74 7.57 1.63
C CYS A 39 -14.88 7.48 0.36
N ARG A 40 -15.46 7.74 -0.81
CA ARG A 40 -14.74 7.81 -2.08
C ARG A 40 -13.59 8.83 -2.06
N LEU A 41 -13.80 9.98 -1.42
CA LEU A 41 -12.75 11.01 -1.31
C LEU A 41 -11.68 10.70 -0.26
N ARG A 42 -11.94 9.83 0.72
CA ARG A 42 -11.06 9.58 1.87
C ARG A 42 -10.43 8.19 1.92
N TYR A 43 -11.10 7.19 1.35
CA TYR A 43 -10.77 5.77 1.44
C TYR A 43 -10.49 5.13 0.07
N TRP A 44 -9.98 5.90 -0.89
CA TRP A 44 -9.72 5.44 -2.27
C TRP A 44 -8.47 4.56 -2.46
N ARG A 45 -7.64 4.36 -1.43
CA ARG A 45 -6.36 3.64 -1.53
C ARG A 45 -6.46 2.12 -1.34
N ASP A 46 -7.60 1.60 -0.89
CA ASP A 46 -7.75 0.18 -0.63
C ASP A 46 -8.20 -0.55 -1.92
N PRO A 47 -7.40 -1.46 -2.50
CA PRO A 47 -7.75 -2.18 -3.73
C PRO A 47 -8.92 -3.16 -3.58
N HIS A 48 -9.25 -3.57 -2.35
CA HIS A 48 -10.41 -4.42 -2.08
C HIS A 48 -11.68 -3.62 -1.83
N SER A 49 -11.57 -2.29 -1.77
CA SER A 49 -12.67 -1.38 -1.54
C SER A 49 -13.36 -0.97 -2.84
N ALA A 50 -14.68 -0.77 -2.83
CA ALA A 50 -15.43 -0.16 -3.91
C ALA A 50 -15.15 1.35 -4.08
N PHE A 51 -14.36 1.93 -3.18
CA PHE A 51 -13.86 3.31 -3.29
C PHE A 51 -12.52 3.39 -4.04
N PHE A 52 -11.90 2.24 -4.38
CA PHE A 52 -10.57 2.20 -4.98
C PHE A 52 -10.45 3.07 -6.22
N ASP A 53 -9.43 3.92 -6.25
CA ASP A 53 -9.05 4.71 -7.41
C ASP A 53 -7.64 4.35 -7.86
N GLY A 54 -7.56 3.50 -8.89
CA GLY A 54 -6.29 3.06 -9.47
C GLY A 54 -5.44 4.19 -10.06
N CYS A 55 -6.03 5.34 -10.43
CA CYS A 55 -5.27 6.48 -10.93
C CYS A 55 -4.47 7.16 -9.81
N ASN A 56 -5.02 7.19 -8.60
CA ASN A 56 -4.36 7.79 -7.45
C ASN A 56 -3.63 6.76 -6.57
N ALA A 57 -3.92 5.46 -6.73
CA ALA A 57 -3.35 4.35 -5.93
C ALA A 57 -1.82 4.34 -5.85
N TYR A 58 -1.14 4.90 -6.85
CA TYR A 58 0.32 5.04 -6.89
C TYR A 58 0.82 6.37 -6.32
N GLU A 59 0.13 6.95 -5.33
CA GLU A 59 0.58 8.19 -4.69
C GLU A 59 1.84 7.97 -3.86
N TRP A 60 2.90 8.73 -4.14
CA TRP A 60 4.22 8.51 -3.51
C TRP A 60 4.37 9.09 -2.11
N LYS A 61 3.29 9.50 -1.44
CA LYS A 61 3.36 10.20 -0.13
C LYS A 61 4.13 9.40 0.92
N TYR A 62 3.87 8.10 1.03
CA TYR A 62 4.56 7.24 1.98
C TYR A 62 6.03 7.03 1.61
N SER A 63 6.30 6.66 0.36
CA SER A 63 7.66 6.46 -0.13
C SER A 63 8.50 7.71 0.05
N LEU A 64 7.98 8.89 -0.33
CA LEU A 64 8.66 10.17 -0.14
C LEU A 64 8.92 10.50 1.34
N TYR A 65 7.95 10.23 2.22
CA TYR A 65 8.14 10.43 3.66
C TYR A 65 9.27 9.55 4.21
N ARG A 66 9.28 8.26 3.84
CA ARG A 66 10.30 7.30 4.28
C ARG A 66 11.65 7.55 3.66
N GLU A 67 11.68 7.98 2.40
CA GLU A 67 12.89 8.45 1.74
C GLU A 67 13.46 9.67 2.47
N HIS A 68 12.64 10.63 2.88
CA HIS A 68 13.09 11.76 3.68
C HIS A 68 13.66 11.35 5.04
N GLU A 69 13.06 10.37 5.71
CA GLU A 69 13.63 9.80 6.95
C GLU A 69 14.98 9.11 6.69
N ALA A 70 15.06 8.28 5.65
CA ALA A 70 16.29 7.58 5.26
C ALA A 70 17.42 8.57 4.90
N ARG A 71 17.10 9.63 4.14
CA ARG A 71 18.04 10.69 3.76
C ARG A 71 18.63 11.42 4.97
N ARG A 72 17.94 11.48 6.11
CA ARG A 72 18.49 12.06 7.36
C ARG A 72 19.55 11.16 8.00
N LEU A 73 19.53 9.86 7.75
CA LEU A 73 20.50 8.90 8.28
C LEU A 73 21.76 8.81 7.42
N ILE A 74 21.70 9.17 6.14
CA ILE A 74 22.83 9.09 5.20
C ILE A 74 24.06 9.88 5.69
N PRO A 75 23.96 11.17 6.11
CA PRO A 75 25.13 11.92 6.57
C PRO A 75 25.82 11.30 7.78
N VAL A 76 25.04 10.72 8.70
CA VAL A 76 25.55 10.03 9.90
C VAL A 76 26.39 8.82 9.49
N HIS A 77 25.88 8.02 8.56
CA HIS A 77 26.57 6.82 8.06
C HIS A 77 27.67 7.13 7.04
N ASN A 78 27.77 8.37 6.56
CA ASN A 78 28.87 8.86 5.73
C ASN A 78 30.00 9.52 6.55
N ALA A 79 29.77 9.80 7.84
CA ALA A 79 30.78 10.41 8.70
C ALA A 79 32.04 9.53 8.82
N LEU A 80 33.20 10.15 9.06
CA LEU A 80 34.50 9.46 9.11
C LEU A 80 34.56 8.36 10.18
N SER A 81 33.97 8.60 11.34
CA SER A 81 33.77 7.59 12.37
C SER A 81 32.62 6.67 11.97
N ASP A 82 32.90 5.38 11.82
CA ASP A 82 31.86 4.36 11.69
C ASP A 82 31.53 3.81 13.09
N PRO A 83 30.35 4.14 13.64
CA PRO A 83 29.95 3.69 14.98
C PRO A 83 29.67 2.18 15.05
N HIS A 84 29.63 1.46 13.93
CA HIS A 84 29.15 0.07 13.86
C HIS A 84 30.12 -0.92 13.22
N VAL A 85 31.38 -0.52 12.94
CA VAL A 85 32.45 -1.44 12.44
C VAL A 85 32.51 -2.73 13.25
N TYR A 86 32.53 -2.59 14.58
CA TYR A 86 32.60 -3.73 15.51
C TYR A 86 31.42 -4.69 15.39
N VAL A 87 30.22 -4.19 15.04
CA VAL A 87 29.02 -5.02 14.89
C VAL A 87 29.08 -5.81 13.59
N LYS A 88 29.49 -5.18 12.48
CA LYS A 88 29.63 -5.86 11.18
C LYS A 88 30.71 -6.95 11.24
N ASP A 89 31.86 -6.64 11.84
CA ASP A 89 32.94 -7.60 12.03
C ASP A 89 32.56 -8.75 12.97
N TRP A 90 31.82 -8.45 14.04
CA TRP A 90 31.31 -9.47 14.96
C TRP A 90 30.26 -10.37 14.30
N ILE A 91 29.30 -9.82 13.54
CA ILE A 91 28.31 -10.64 12.80
C ILE A 91 29.03 -11.55 11.79
N ARG A 92 30.02 -11.01 11.07
CA ARG A 92 30.85 -11.77 10.13
C ARG A 92 31.63 -12.88 10.84
N ALA A 93 32.16 -12.63 12.03
CA ALA A 93 32.88 -13.61 12.83
C ALA A 93 32.00 -14.70 13.45
N ASN A 94 30.70 -14.44 13.66
CA ASN A 94 29.77 -15.34 14.35
C ASN A 94 28.78 -16.09 13.43
N GLY A 95 29.00 -16.08 12.11
CA GLY A 95 28.47 -17.10 11.20
C GLY A 95 27.02 -16.93 10.72
N ALA A 96 26.36 -15.80 10.97
CA ALA A 96 25.12 -15.46 10.27
C ALA A 96 25.44 -14.62 9.02
N LEU A 97 25.78 -15.30 7.92
CA LEU A 97 26.27 -14.64 6.69
C LEU A 97 25.09 -14.14 5.84
N PHE A 98 24.50 -13.00 6.22
CA PHE A 98 23.71 -12.20 5.28
C PHE A 98 24.69 -11.53 4.32
N PHE A 99 24.60 -11.84 3.03
CA PHE A 99 25.46 -11.25 1.99
C PHE A 99 24.65 -10.31 1.11
N LEU A 100 24.88 -9.01 1.24
CA LEU A 100 24.14 -8.00 0.49
C LEU A 100 24.96 -7.56 -0.74
N THR A 101 24.38 -7.77 -1.93
CA THR A 101 24.90 -7.23 -3.18
C THR A 101 24.03 -6.08 -3.67
N ILE A 102 24.64 -4.93 -4.00
CA ILE A 102 23.96 -3.79 -4.63
C ILE A 102 24.51 -3.59 -6.04
N LEU A 103 23.62 -3.61 -7.04
CA LEU A 103 23.93 -3.26 -8.43
C LEU A 103 23.53 -1.81 -8.70
N PHE A 104 24.48 -0.99 -9.14
CA PHE A 104 24.20 0.30 -9.75
C PHE A 104 23.94 0.08 -11.24
N ALA A 105 22.65 0.09 -11.59
CA ALA A 105 22.18 -0.31 -12.92
C ALA A 105 22.34 0.78 -13.99
N ASP A 106 22.71 2.02 -13.66
CA ASP A 106 23.10 3.00 -14.66
C ASP A 106 24.40 2.54 -15.34
N THR A 107 24.47 2.58 -16.68
CA THR A 107 25.70 2.24 -17.40
C THR A 107 26.85 3.20 -17.08
N ASP A 108 26.51 4.44 -16.73
CA ASP A 108 27.40 5.35 -16.01
C ASP A 108 26.97 5.42 -14.53
N PRO A 109 27.64 4.70 -13.62
CA PRO A 109 27.21 4.63 -12.22
C PRO A 109 27.37 5.96 -11.50
N SER A 110 28.20 6.89 -12.00
CA SER A 110 28.40 8.21 -11.37
C SER A 110 27.15 9.11 -11.42
N ARG A 111 26.19 8.77 -12.29
CA ARG A 111 24.89 9.44 -12.36
C ARG A 111 24.03 9.18 -11.14
N HIS A 112 24.25 8.06 -10.45
CA HIS A 112 23.47 7.71 -9.27
C HIS A 112 24.01 8.46 -8.03
N PRO A 113 23.19 9.22 -7.28
CA PRO A 113 23.65 10.03 -6.15
C PRO A 113 24.36 9.23 -5.03
N SER A 114 23.98 7.96 -4.90
CA SER A 114 24.56 7.05 -3.91
C SER A 114 25.90 6.41 -4.35
N TRP A 115 26.34 6.62 -5.59
CA TRP A 115 27.62 6.07 -6.06
C TRP A 115 28.80 6.74 -5.35
N GLY A 116 29.79 5.93 -4.92
CA GLY A 116 30.98 6.42 -4.22
C GLY A 116 30.71 6.98 -2.81
N GLN A 117 29.53 6.74 -2.25
CA GLN A 117 29.20 7.15 -0.89
C GLN A 117 29.71 6.11 0.12
N LYS A 118 30.23 6.55 1.26
CA LYS A 118 30.77 5.62 2.28
C LYS A 118 29.68 4.75 2.92
N TRP A 119 28.46 5.24 3.00
CA TRP A 119 27.36 4.47 3.59
C TRP A 119 27.01 3.23 2.77
N THR A 120 27.17 3.25 1.45
CA THR A 120 26.91 2.07 0.60
C THR A 120 27.97 1.00 0.80
N ASP A 121 29.24 1.40 0.92
CA ASP A 121 30.36 0.50 1.25
C ASP A 121 30.19 -0.15 2.63
N ARG A 122 29.66 0.61 3.58
CA ARG A 122 29.39 0.13 4.95
C ARG A 122 28.17 -0.79 4.99
N LEU A 123 27.15 -0.54 4.17
CA LEU A 123 25.92 -1.31 4.15
C LEU A 123 26.09 -2.66 3.41
N ALA A 124 26.59 -2.63 2.18
CA ALA A 124 26.69 -3.82 1.34
C ALA A 124 27.97 -4.63 1.60
N ASP A 125 27.98 -5.89 1.21
CA ASP A 125 29.19 -6.71 1.15
C ASP A 125 29.86 -6.64 -0.22
N LYS A 126 29.04 -6.55 -1.27
CA LYS A 126 29.48 -6.28 -2.64
C LYS A 126 28.65 -5.15 -3.22
N MET A 127 29.31 -4.15 -3.79
CA MET A 127 28.66 -3.14 -4.61
C MET A 127 29.43 -2.94 -5.90
N GLY A 128 28.75 -2.53 -6.96
CA GLY A 128 29.40 -2.22 -8.22
C GLY A 128 28.41 -1.96 -9.34
N SER A 129 28.97 -1.74 -10.52
CA SER A 129 28.23 -1.74 -11.79
C SER A 129 28.47 -3.08 -12.51
N TYR A 130 28.18 -3.12 -13.81
CA TYR A 130 28.33 -4.30 -14.65
C TYR A 130 29.81 -4.68 -14.85
N ASP A 131 30.09 -5.96 -14.63
CA ASP A 131 31.33 -6.65 -15.00
C ASP A 131 30.94 -7.73 -16.03
N VAL A 132 30.71 -7.26 -17.27
CA VAL A 132 30.20 -8.07 -18.40
C VAL A 132 31.07 -7.83 -19.63
N SER A 133 30.86 -8.61 -20.70
CA SER A 133 31.62 -8.39 -21.94
C SER A 133 31.32 -7.04 -22.56
N GLU A 134 32.27 -6.51 -23.34
CA GLU A 134 32.12 -5.22 -24.02
C GLU A 134 30.89 -5.19 -24.95
N GLU A 135 30.55 -6.33 -25.56
CA GLU A 135 29.35 -6.43 -26.41
C GLU A 135 28.06 -6.32 -25.58
N GLU A 136 27.98 -7.03 -24.45
CA GLU A 136 26.82 -6.96 -23.55
C GLU A 136 26.69 -5.55 -22.95
N PHE A 137 27.81 -4.94 -22.54
CA PHE A 137 27.82 -3.59 -22.01
C PHE A 137 27.38 -2.54 -23.05
N SER A 138 27.85 -2.67 -24.29
CA SER A 138 27.43 -1.80 -25.40
C SER A 138 25.92 -1.93 -25.66
N HIS A 139 25.38 -3.15 -25.60
CA HIS A 139 23.94 -3.37 -25.74
C HIS A 139 23.13 -2.73 -24.59
N LEU A 140 23.61 -2.83 -23.34
CA LEU A 140 22.98 -2.14 -22.20
C LEU A 140 22.94 -0.62 -22.38
N GLN A 141 24.01 -0.03 -22.92
CA GLN A 141 24.07 1.40 -23.24
C GLN A 141 23.05 1.78 -24.32
N GLU A 142 22.89 0.96 -25.36
CA GLU A 142 21.87 1.18 -26.39
C GLU A 142 20.46 1.12 -25.80
N LEU A 143 20.17 0.12 -24.96
CA LEU A 143 18.88 -0.01 -24.29
C LEU A 143 18.58 1.18 -23.37
N GLU A 144 19.59 1.66 -22.63
CA GLU A 144 19.44 2.84 -21.77
C GLU A 144 19.16 4.11 -22.61
N LYS A 145 19.91 4.31 -23.71
CA LYS A 145 19.71 5.43 -24.63
C LYS A 145 18.35 5.40 -25.33
N ALA A 146 17.89 4.20 -25.71
CA ALA A 146 16.57 3.98 -26.28
C ALA A 146 15.43 4.05 -25.25
N ARG A 147 15.75 4.17 -23.95
CA ARG A 147 14.80 4.09 -22.82
C ARG A 147 14.02 2.78 -22.79
N SER A 148 14.61 1.68 -23.28
CA SER A 148 14.03 0.33 -23.24
C SER A 148 14.29 -0.34 -21.87
N PHE A 149 13.77 0.26 -20.80
CA PHE A 149 14.03 -0.19 -19.43
C PHE A 149 13.47 -1.58 -19.11
N ARG A 150 12.41 -2.00 -19.81
CA ARG A 150 11.82 -3.33 -19.62
C ARG A 150 12.79 -4.44 -20.02
N GLU A 151 13.45 -4.26 -21.16
CA GLU A 151 14.41 -5.22 -21.68
C GLU A 151 15.71 -5.16 -20.88
N LYS A 152 16.22 -3.94 -20.64
CA LYS A 152 17.39 -3.73 -19.79
C LYS A 152 17.23 -4.37 -18.41
N GLY A 153 16.06 -4.22 -17.79
CA GLY A 153 15.76 -4.81 -16.49
C GLY A 153 15.97 -6.33 -16.44
N ILE A 154 15.74 -7.05 -17.54
CA ILE A 154 16.00 -8.50 -17.61
C ILE A 154 17.49 -8.80 -17.42
N PHE A 155 18.37 -8.02 -18.06
CA PHE A 155 19.81 -8.13 -17.88
C PHE A 155 20.23 -7.76 -16.46
N ASP A 156 19.62 -6.73 -15.88
CA ASP A 156 19.86 -6.30 -14.48
C ASP A 156 19.57 -7.45 -13.49
N TYR A 157 18.46 -8.18 -13.70
CA TYR A 157 18.12 -9.38 -12.93
C TYR A 157 19.12 -10.52 -13.15
N ILE A 158 19.44 -10.83 -14.40
CA ILE A 158 20.35 -11.93 -14.74
C ILE A 158 21.73 -11.69 -14.13
N TYR A 159 22.24 -10.47 -14.22
CA TYR A 159 23.53 -10.09 -13.63
C TYR A 159 23.52 -10.21 -12.10
N SER A 160 22.47 -9.70 -11.46
CA SER A 160 22.31 -9.77 -10.00
C SER A 160 22.21 -11.23 -9.52
N LEU A 161 21.42 -12.06 -10.22
CA LEU A 161 21.31 -13.49 -9.96
C LEU A 161 22.66 -14.19 -10.09
N ARG A 162 23.35 -14.03 -11.22
CA ARG A 162 24.67 -14.64 -11.46
C ARG A 162 25.65 -14.27 -10.36
N THR A 163 25.69 -12.98 -10.01
CA THR A 163 26.56 -12.49 -8.94
C THR A 163 26.27 -13.18 -7.62
N CYS A 164 25.01 -13.25 -7.20
CA CYS A 164 24.66 -13.88 -5.94
C CYS A 164 24.83 -15.41 -5.95
N THR A 165 24.68 -16.09 -7.10
CA THR A 165 24.91 -17.55 -7.18
C THR A 165 26.35 -17.94 -6.89
N THR A 166 27.33 -17.05 -7.10
CA THR A 166 28.74 -17.31 -6.76
C THR A 166 29.00 -17.47 -5.27
N THR A 167 28.07 -17.02 -4.41
CA THR A 167 28.23 -17.06 -2.94
C THR A 167 27.93 -18.42 -2.32
N ASN A 168 27.35 -19.37 -3.08
CA ASN A 168 26.88 -20.67 -2.58
C ASN A 168 25.92 -20.57 -1.37
N ALA A 169 25.17 -19.46 -1.26
CA ALA A 169 24.18 -19.28 -0.20
C ALA A 169 23.03 -20.30 -0.30
N SER A 170 22.52 -20.77 0.85
CA SER A 170 21.40 -21.73 0.89
C SER A 170 20.08 -21.12 0.40
N TYR A 171 19.94 -19.80 0.51
CA TYR A 171 18.78 -19.05 0.04
C TYR A 171 19.24 -17.83 -0.73
N LEU A 172 18.50 -17.50 -1.79
CA LEU A 172 18.69 -16.29 -2.58
C LEU A 172 17.43 -15.43 -2.50
N ALA A 173 17.61 -14.14 -2.23
CA ALA A 173 16.55 -13.16 -2.27
C ALA A 173 16.92 -12.06 -3.27
N ILE A 174 15.96 -11.69 -4.12
CA ILE A 174 16.04 -10.50 -4.96
C ILE A 174 15.00 -9.51 -4.46
N LEU A 175 15.46 -8.29 -4.28
CA LEU A 175 14.74 -7.18 -3.69
C LEU A 175 14.65 -6.10 -4.76
N GLU A 176 13.42 -5.77 -5.17
CA GLU A 176 13.14 -4.81 -6.24
C GLU A 176 12.52 -3.53 -5.64
N GLU A 177 12.79 -2.39 -6.25
CA GLU A 177 12.20 -1.08 -5.89
C GLU A 177 12.55 -0.58 -4.47
N ASP A 178 11.73 0.33 -3.94
CA ASP A 178 11.91 0.96 -2.63
C ASP A 178 11.44 0.04 -1.51
N ILE A 179 12.40 -0.68 -0.89
CA ILE A 179 12.09 -1.65 0.16
C ILE A 179 12.42 -1.09 1.54
N ILE A 180 11.43 -1.18 2.43
CA ILE A 180 11.59 -0.89 3.85
C ILE A 180 11.51 -2.21 4.61
N ILE A 181 12.56 -2.49 5.36
CA ILE A 181 12.71 -3.74 6.07
C ILE A 181 12.48 -3.52 7.56
N ALA A 182 11.57 -4.29 8.16
CA ALA A 182 11.30 -4.24 9.59
C ALA A 182 12.37 -5.01 10.38
N ASP A 183 12.59 -4.62 11.64
CA ASP A 183 13.48 -5.36 12.53
C ASP A 183 12.99 -6.82 12.73
N GLY A 184 13.96 -7.75 12.76
CA GLY A 184 13.71 -9.19 12.85
C GLY A 184 13.06 -9.83 11.62
N TRP A 185 12.91 -9.12 10.49
CA TRP A 185 12.34 -9.66 9.24
C TRP A 185 13.02 -10.97 8.83
N MET A 186 14.35 -11.01 8.85
CA MET A 186 15.14 -12.14 8.33
C MET A 186 14.90 -13.40 9.15
N VAL A 187 14.83 -13.27 10.47
CA VAL A 187 14.53 -14.41 11.37
C VAL A 187 13.12 -14.95 11.07
N LYS A 188 12.13 -14.07 10.89
CA LYS A 188 10.76 -14.46 10.54
C LYS A 188 10.71 -15.15 9.17
N THR A 189 11.42 -14.61 8.17
CA THR A 189 11.49 -15.17 6.82
C THR A 189 12.18 -16.54 6.81
N LEU A 190 13.34 -16.68 7.44
CA LEU A 190 14.07 -17.95 7.50
C LEU A 190 13.27 -19.03 8.25
N LYS A 191 12.59 -18.67 9.34
CA LYS A 191 11.68 -19.58 10.03
C LYS A 191 10.56 -20.05 9.09
N ALA A 192 9.90 -19.12 8.39
CA ALA A 192 8.85 -19.46 7.44
C ALA A 192 9.36 -20.35 6.30
N LEU A 193 10.55 -20.07 5.76
CA LEU A 193 11.17 -20.91 4.73
C LEU A 193 11.48 -22.32 5.25
N SER A 194 11.98 -22.45 6.47
CA SER A 194 12.20 -23.75 7.12
C SER A 194 10.90 -24.51 7.34
N ASP A 195 9.83 -23.83 7.76
CA ASP A 195 8.51 -24.43 7.94
C ASP A 195 7.92 -24.92 6.61
N ILE A 196 8.15 -24.16 5.52
CA ILE A 196 7.71 -24.53 4.16
C ILE A 196 8.52 -25.71 3.63
N SER A 197 9.84 -25.72 3.78
CA SER A 197 10.67 -26.84 3.30
C SER A 197 10.34 -28.16 4.00
N LEU A 198 9.87 -28.11 5.25
CA LEU A 198 9.38 -29.28 5.98
C LEU A 198 8.02 -29.79 5.47
N ARG A 199 7.19 -28.93 4.89
CA ARG A 199 5.80 -29.24 4.50
C ARG A 199 5.61 -29.46 3.00
N SER A 200 6.46 -28.88 2.17
CA SER A 200 6.35 -28.91 0.71
C SER A 200 7.72 -29.01 0.06
N THR A 201 7.92 -30.09 -0.70
CA THR A 201 9.17 -30.37 -1.43
C THR A 201 9.03 -30.19 -2.94
N GLN A 202 7.86 -29.76 -3.43
CA GLN A 202 7.57 -29.79 -4.86
C GLN A 202 8.25 -28.67 -5.66
N ASN A 203 8.47 -27.49 -5.07
CA ASN A 203 9.09 -26.35 -5.75
C ASN A 203 10.21 -25.72 -4.90
N PRO A 204 11.42 -25.51 -5.47
CA PRO A 204 12.55 -24.93 -4.74
C PRO A 204 12.52 -23.39 -4.68
N TRP A 205 11.47 -22.75 -5.21
CA TRP A 205 11.34 -21.29 -5.24
C TRP A 205 9.94 -20.86 -4.79
N ILE A 206 9.88 -19.66 -4.22
CA ILE A 206 8.63 -19.00 -3.82
C ILE A 206 8.65 -17.62 -4.44
N TYR A 207 7.64 -17.32 -5.27
CA TYR A 207 7.38 -15.96 -5.70
C TYR A 207 6.32 -15.35 -4.79
N LEU A 208 6.69 -14.25 -4.13
CA LEU A 208 5.81 -13.53 -3.24
C LEU A 208 5.75 -12.08 -3.69
N ARG A 209 4.56 -11.63 -4.09
CA ARG A 209 4.30 -10.22 -4.38
C ARG A 209 3.52 -9.65 -3.21
N LEU A 210 4.23 -8.93 -2.34
CA LEU A 210 3.63 -8.27 -1.19
C LEU A 210 3.21 -6.86 -1.56
N PHE A 211 1.91 -6.65 -1.72
CA PHE A 211 1.33 -5.31 -1.72
C PHE A 211 0.74 -5.07 -0.34
N TYR A 212 1.55 -4.52 0.57
CA TYR A 212 0.97 -3.94 1.78
C TYR A 212 0.54 -2.52 1.46
N THR A 213 -0.75 -2.25 1.62
CA THR A 213 -1.22 -0.87 1.64
C THR A 213 -0.61 -0.21 2.87
N GLU A 214 0.22 0.81 2.67
CA GLU A 214 0.82 1.62 3.73
C GLU A 214 -0.25 2.14 4.71
N THR A 215 -1.46 2.35 4.22
CA THR A 215 -2.63 2.77 4.98
C THR A 215 -2.95 1.85 6.17
N SER A 216 -2.71 0.54 6.05
CA SER A 216 -2.95 -0.43 7.13
C SER A 216 -1.98 -0.29 8.31
N VAL A 217 -0.86 0.42 8.10
CA VAL A 217 0.23 0.54 9.08
C VAL A 217 0.20 1.86 9.84
N SER A 218 -0.76 2.77 9.55
CA SER A 218 -0.87 4.09 10.18
C SER A 218 0.46 4.85 10.26
N TRP A 219 1.19 4.87 9.14
CA TRP A 219 2.57 5.33 9.09
C TRP A 219 2.78 6.83 9.39
N SER A 220 1.75 7.67 9.31
CA SER A 220 1.84 9.11 9.59
C SER A 220 0.61 9.68 10.28
N SER A 221 0.83 10.74 11.06
CA SER A 221 -0.22 11.57 11.65
C SER A 221 -1.12 12.21 10.60
N SER A 222 -0.60 12.45 9.38
CA SER A 222 -1.32 13.04 8.25
C SER A 222 -2.42 12.13 7.69
N ASP A 223 -2.32 10.82 7.88
CA ASP A 223 -3.33 9.86 7.40
C ASP A 223 -4.41 9.57 8.46
N PHE A 224 -5.10 10.64 8.88
CA PHE A 224 -6.08 10.58 9.95
C PHE A 224 -7.26 9.65 9.64
N ALA A 225 -7.75 9.66 8.39
CA ALA A 225 -8.94 8.93 8.00
C ALA A 225 -8.74 7.42 8.07
N TYR A 226 -7.63 6.90 7.51
CA TYR A 226 -7.29 5.48 7.59
C TYR A 226 -6.90 5.07 9.00
N ARG A 227 -6.11 5.88 9.72
CA ARG A 227 -5.71 5.59 11.10
C ARG A 227 -6.89 5.39 12.05
N ASN A 228 -7.94 6.19 11.87
CA ASN A 228 -9.11 6.16 12.73
C ASN A 228 -10.32 5.52 12.02
N MET A 229 -10.10 4.72 10.98
CA MET A 229 -11.17 4.18 10.14
C MET A 229 -12.24 3.45 10.95
N THR A 230 -11.82 2.53 11.84
CA THR A 230 -12.75 1.81 12.74
C THR A 230 -13.54 2.77 13.62
N SER A 231 -12.86 3.73 14.25
CA SER A 231 -13.50 4.72 15.13
C SER A 231 -14.48 5.62 14.37
N ILE A 232 -14.12 6.06 13.15
CA ILE A 232 -14.96 6.88 12.28
C ILE A 232 -16.21 6.08 11.87
N PHE A 233 -16.05 4.83 11.44
CA PHE A 233 -17.20 3.98 11.10
C PHE A 233 -18.11 3.72 12.30
N LEU A 234 -17.54 3.48 13.49
CA LEU A 234 -18.33 3.35 14.72
C LEU A 234 -19.09 4.64 15.05
N ILE A 235 -18.45 5.80 14.96
CA ILE A 235 -19.11 7.10 15.19
C ILE A 235 -20.25 7.32 14.19
N VAL A 236 -20.03 7.04 12.91
CA VAL A 236 -21.07 7.14 11.86
C VAL A 236 -22.24 6.21 12.18
N GLN A 237 -21.97 4.96 12.59
CA GLN A 237 -23.01 4.02 13.00
C GLN A 237 -23.81 4.52 14.21
N LEU A 238 -23.12 5.04 15.23
CA LEU A 238 -23.76 5.60 16.44
C LEU A 238 -24.60 6.84 16.13
N VAL A 239 -24.13 7.73 15.26
CA VAL A 239 -24.87 8.92 14.83
C VAL A 239 -26.13 8.53 14.05
N VAL A 240 -26.04 7.56 13.13
CA VAL A 240 -27.22 7.04 12.41
C VAL A 240 -28.21 6.40 13.38
N LEU A 241 -27.73 5.55 14.30
CA LEU A 241 -28.58 4.93 15.32
C LEU A 241 -29.28 5.98 16.20
N ALA A 242 -28.53 6.95 16.72
CA ALA A 242 -29.07 8.04 17.53
C ALA A 242 -30.10 8.87 16.75
N GLY A 243 -29.83 9.18 15.48
CA GLY A 243 -30.76 9.90 14.61
C GLY A 243 -32.08 9.14 14.38
N LEU A 244 -32.01 7.83 14.14
CA LEU A 244 -33.19 6.98 13.98
C LEU A 244 -34.00 6.86 15.29
N LEU A 245 -33.32 6.73 16.43
CA LEU A 245 -33.95 6.68 17.75
C LEU A 245 -34.59 8.01 18.13
N LEU A 246 -33.90 9.13 17.93
CA LEU A 246 -34.44 10.49 18.16
C LEU A 246 -35.64 10.77 17.27
N ARG A 247 -35.58 10.39 15.99
CA ARG A 247 -36.72 10.52 15.07
C ARG A 247 -37.92 9.72 15.56
N ARG A 248 -37.69 8.51 16.08
CA ARG A 248 -38.75 7.67 16.65
C ARG A 248 -39.38 8.31 17.89
N LEU A 249 -38.55 8.80 18.82
CA LEU A 249 -39.02 9.49 20.03
C LEU A 249 -39.81 10.76 19.69
N ALA A 250 -39.34 11.54 18.71
CA ALA A 250 -39.99 12.79 18.29
C ALA A 250 -41.27 12.58 17.46
N SER A 251 -41.35 11.50 16.66
CA SER A 251 -42.47 11.29 15.74
C SER A 251 -43.67 10.62 16.39
N GLY A 252 -43.54 10.07 17.61
CA GLY A 252 -44.63 9.45 18.40
C GLY A 252 -45.31 8.23 17.76
N HIS A 253 -45.07 7.95 16.47
CA HIS A 253 -45.67 6.88 15.71
C HIS A 253 -44.68 5.73 15.43
N PRO A 254 -45.12 4.46 15.53
CA PRO A 254 -44.27 3.27 15.44
C PRO A 254 -43.95 2.85 13.99
N TYR A 255 -43.79 3.80 13.05
CA TYR A 255 -43.45 3.46 11.66
C TYR A 255 -42.02 2.90 11.51
N LEU A 256 -41.18 3.03 12.53
CA LEU A 256 -39.81 2.49 12.59
C LEU A 256 -39.72 1.56 13.82
N ASP A 257 -39.87 0.27 13.62
CA ASP A 257 -39.74 -0.76 14.65
C ASP A 257 -38.27 -1.01 15.03
N TYR A 258 -38.04 -1.57 16.22
CA TYR A 258 -36.68 -1.83 16.70
C TYR A 258 -35.94 -2.83 15.82
N SER A 259 -36.66 -3.79 15.23
CA SER A 259 -36.07 -4.77 14.31
C SER A 259 -35.60 -4.11 13.02
N THR A 260 -36.40 -3.24 12.40
CA THR A 260 -35.97 -2.45 11.24
C THR A 260 -34.80 -1.53 11.55
N ILE A 261 -34.79 -0.85 12.72
CA ILE A 261 -33.64 -0.04 13.15
C ILE A 261 -32.39 -0.92 13.29
N GLY A 262 -32.53 -2.10 13.92
CA GLY A 262 -31.44 -3.06 14.08
C GLY A 262 -30.89 -3.55 12.73
N VAL A 263 -31.75 -3.91 11.78
CA VAL A 263 -31.35 -4.32 10.42
C VAL A 263 -30.62 -3.18 9.70
N ILE A 264 -31.14 -1.96 9.78
CA ILE A 264 -30.49 -0.80 9.14
C ILE A 264 -29.12 -0.54 9.76
N CYS A 265 -29.01 -0.50 11.09
CA CYS A 265 -27.78 -0.11 11.78
C CYS A 265 -26.71 -1.21 11.82
N PHE A 266 -27.09 -2.49 11.91
CA PHE A 266 -26.15 -3.61 12.11
C PHE A 266 -25.95 -4.48 10.88
N ILE A 267 -26.82 -4.38 9.86
CA ILE A 267 -26.70 -5.20 8.63
C ILE A 267 -26.52 -4.30 7.42
N SER A 268 -27.42 -3.34 7.19
CA SER A 268 -27.35 -2.49 6.00
C SER A 268 -26.17 -1.51 6.06
N VAL A 269 -26.06 -0.68 7.11
CA VAL A 269 -24.98 0.31 7.22
C VAL A 269 -23.59 -0.34 7.21
N PRO A 270 -23.31 -1.41 7.99
CA PRO A 270 -22.02 -2.10 7.93
C PRO A 270 -21.80 -2.84 6.61
N GLY A 271 -22.84 -3.48 6.05
CA GLY A 271 -22.76 -4.12 4.74
C GLY A 271 -22.44 -3.15 3.61
N PHE A 272 -22.93 -1.91 3.68
CA PHE A 272 -22.62 -0.87 2.69
C PHE A 272 -21.27 -0.19 2.93
N LEU A 273 -20.73 -0.19 4.16
CA LEU A 273 -19.43 0.41 4.51
C LEU A 273 -18.25 -0.58 4.50
N GLY A 274 -18.50 -1.88 4.60
CA GLY A 274 -17.47 -2.92 4.74
C GLY A 274 -17.44 -3.97 3.63
N LEU A 275 -18.42 -4.00 2.72
CA LEU A 275 -18.32 -4.69 1.41
C LEU A 275 -18.01 -3.71 0.26
N THR A 276 -17.89 -2.43 0.61
CA THR A 276 -17.18 -1.44 -0.20
C THR A 276 -15.86 -1.17 0.47
#